data_AF-A0A8C7U9C8-F1
#
_entry.id   AF-A0A8C7U9C8-F1
#
_cell.length_a   1.000
_cell.length_b   1.000
_cell.length_c   1.000
_cell.angle_alpha   90.00
_cell.angle_beta   90.00
_cell.angle_gamma   90.00
#
_symmetry.space_group_name_H-M   'P 1'
#
loop_
_entity.id
_entity.type
_entity.pdbx_description
1 polymer ?
#
loop_
_entity_poly.entity_id
_entity_poly.type
_entity_poly.pdbx_seq_one_letter_code
_entity_poly.pdbx_strand_id
1 'polypeptide(L)'
;MVLCSSMLAVAFLLSQAGGFLHSLEEDALPKEWVLLHMVQGHIGAGNYSYLRLNHDGKIILHMRSLKGDADLYVSDKTLRPSFDTYKLQSVTCGQDVVVVPGDFGRPVGIAERMMLIYLSPVSQKHFKAKFILDHRMLLGKPGIGDLNIGLKLT
;
A
#
# COMPACT_ATOMS: atom_id res chain seq x y z
N MET A 1 2.68 52.50 -2.91
CA MET A 1 2.41 51.17 -3.51
C MET A 1 3.63 50.27 -3.33
N VAL A 2 3.89 49.71 -2.13
CA VAL A 2 5.03 48.80 -1.92
C VAL A 2 4.74 47.70 -0.87
N LEU A 3 3.48 47.45 -0.53
CA LEU A 3 3.11 46.45 0.48
C LEU A 3 2.62 45.10 -0.09
N CYS A 4 2.48 44.98 -1.42
CA CYS A 4 1.77 43.85 -2.02
C CYS A 4 2.70 42.71 -2.50
N SER A 5 3.96 43.03 -2.86
CA SER A 5 4.87 42.07 -3.49
C SER A 5 5.65 41.19 -2.50
N SER A 6 5.90 41.66 -1.27
CA SER A 6 6.63 40.89 -0.24
C SER A 6 5.78 39.81 0.41
N MET A 7 4.48 40.05 0.60
CA MET A 7 3.55 39.07 1.20
C MET A 7 3.25 37.88 0.27
N LEU A 8 3.20 38.11 -1.05
CA LEU A 8 3.01 37.05 -2.04
C LEU A 8 4.21 36.10 -2.13
N ALA A 9 5.44 36.63 -1.99
CA ALA A 9 6.65 35.82 -2.01
C ALA A 9 6.77 34.90 -0.78
N VAL A 10 6.37 35.38 0.41
CA VAL A 10 6.40 34.57 1.64
C VAL A 10 5.35 33.46 1.58
N ALA A 11 4.14 33.73 1.08
CA ALA A 11 3.12 32.71 0.91
C ALA A 11 3.54 31.62 -0.10
N PHE A 12 4.21 32.01 -1.19
CA PHE A 12 4.73 31.06 -2.17
C PHE A 12 5.85 30.18 -1.60
N LEU A 13 6.77 30.75 -0.81
CA LEU A 13 7.85 30.00 -0.15
C LEU A 13 7.34 29.05 0.94
N LEU A 14 6.35 29.47 1.73
CA LEU A 14 5.72 28.61 2.74
C LEU A 14 4.90 27.47 2.08
N SER A 15 4.26 27.73 0.93
CA SER A 15 3.56 26.69 0.16
C SER A 15 4.52 25.65 -0.44
N GLN A 16 5.75 26.04 -0.81
CA GLN A 16 6.75 25.10 -1.31
C GLN A 16 7.39 24.25 -0.20
N ALA A 17 7.51 24.78 1.02
CA ALA A 17 8.01 24.00 2.16
C ALA A 17 6.98 22.98 2.66
N GLY A 18 5.68 23.31 2.63
CA GLY A 18 4.61 22.40 3.05
C GLY A 18 4.45 21.16 2.16
N GLY A 19 4.60 21.33 0.84
CA GLY A 19 4.59 20.19 -0.11
C GLY A 19 5.83 19.30 -0.01
N PHE A 20 6.98 19.86 0.39
CA PHE A 20 8.23 19.13 0.52
C PHE A 20 8.31 18.28 1.80
N LEU A 21 7.75 18.76 2.92
CA LEU A 21 7.72 18.01 4.17
C LEU A 21 6.78 16.80 4.12
N HIS A 22 5.64 16.90 3.42
CA HIS A 22 4.74 15.76 3.24
C HIS A 22 5.34 14.64 2.36
N SER A 23 6.33 14.97 1.52
CA SER A 23 7.02 13.99 0.67
C SER A 23 8.07 13.17 1.44
N LEU A 24 8.64 13.71 2.51
CA LEU A 24 9.85 13.15 3.12
C LEU A 24 9.52 12.14 4.22
N GLU A 25 8.36 12.26 4.87
CA GLU A 25 7.96 11.36 5.95
C GLU A 25 7.25 10.09 5.47
N GLU A 26 6.62 10.09 4.29
CA GLU A 26 5.65 9.06 3.93
C GLU A 26 6.22 7.81 3.22
N ASP A 27 7.51 7.81 2.87
CA ASP A 27 8.18 6.65 2.31
C ASP A 27 9.19 5.99 3.27
N ALA A 28 9.46 6.60 4.42
CA ALA A 28 10.33 6.05 5.45
C ALA A 28 9.60 4.92 6.20
N LEU A 29 9.91 3.67 5.86
CA LEU A 29 9.50 2.54 6.70
C LEU A 29 10.17 2.66 8.08
N PRO A 30 9.50 2.23 9.16
CA PRO A 30 10.15 2.02 10.45
C PRO A 30 11.47 1.27 10.26
N LYS A 31 12.49 1.60 11.08
CA LYS A 31 13.84 1.02 10.95
C LYS A 31 13.83 -0.50 11.16
N GLU A 32 12.82 -1.00 11.83
CA GLU A 32 12.54 -2.40 12.10
C GLU A 32 11.83 -3.09 10.94
N TRP A 33 11.47 -2.41 9.85
CA TRP A 33 10.76 -3.00 8.73
C TRP A 33 11.69 -3.17 7.53
N VAL A 34 11.72 -4.38 7.00
CA VAL A 34 12.46 -4.72 5.78
C VAL A 34 11.47 -4.71 4.62
N LEU A 35 11.68 -3.80 3.67
CA LEU A 35 10.93 -3.82 2.41
C LEU A 35 11.34 -5.06 1.61
N LEU A 36 10.39 -5.96 1.37
CA LEU A 36 10.62 -7.11 0.49
C LEU A 36 10.32 -6.74 -0.96
N HIS A 37 9.13 -6.21 -1.21
CA HIS A 37 8.69 -5.81 -2.55
C HIS A 37 7.92 -4.51 -2.54
N MET A 38 7.92 -3.85 -3.70
CA MET A 38 6.99 -2.79 -4.00
C MET A 38 6.36 -3.04 -5.35
N VAL A 39 5.02 -2.99 -5.39
CA VAL A 39 4.23 -3.01 -6.62
C VAL A 39 3.53 -1.68 -6.75
N GLN A 40 3.57 -1.10 -7.94
CA GLN A 40 2.79 0.07 -8.28
C GLN A 40 1.90 -0.25 -9.47
N GLY A 41 0.64 0.14 -9.39
CA GLY A 41 -0.36 -0.24 -10.39
C GLY A 41 -1.51 0.74 -10.51
N HIS A 42 -2.41 0.40 -11.43
CA HIS A 42 -3.57 1.19 -11.79
C HIS A 42 -4.79 0.27 -11.85
N ILE A 43 -5.87 0.62 -11.16
CA ILE A 43 -7.12 -0.16 -11.14
C ILE A 43 -8.26 0.74 -11.59
N GLY A 44 -9.06 0.25 -12.54
CA GLY A 44 -10.29 0.91 -12.93
C GLY A 44 -11.34 0.82 -11.82
N ALA A 45 -12.18 1.83 -11.71
CA ALA A 45 -13.26 1.82 -10.72
C ALA A 45 -14.17 0.58 -10.84
N GLY A 46 -14.49 -0.05 -9.70
CA GLY A 46 -15.31 -1.26 -9.65
C GLY A 46 -14.58 -2.56 -10.02
N ASN A 47 -13.32 -2.48 -10.45
CA ASN A 47 -12.49 -3.64 -10.78
C ASN A 47 -11.54 -4.01 -9.64
N TYR A 48 -10.87 -5.14 -9.84
CA TYR A 48 -9.89 -5.71 -8.93
C TYR A 48 -8.53 -5.88 -9.61
N SER A 49 -7.47 -5.73 -8.83
CA SER A 49 -6.13 -6.26 -9.11
C SER A 49 -5.86 -7.42 -8.16
N TYR A 50 -5.32 -8.53 -8.67
CA TYR A 50 -5.04 -9.72 -7.86
C TYR A 50 -3.54 -9.98 -7.77
N LEU A 51 -3.08 -10.20 -6.54
CA LEU A 51 -1.71 -10.57 -6.22
C LEU A 51 -1.70 -11.92 -5.53
N ARG A 52 -0.74 -12.75 -5.92
CA ARG A 52 -0.49 -14.04 -5.28
C ARG A 52 0.74 -13.96 -4.40
N LEU A 53 0.58 -14.21 -3.10
CA LEU A 53 1.68 -14.28 -2.14
C LEU A 53 2.04 -15.74 -1.86
N ASN A 54 3.24 -16.17 -2.25
CA ASN A 54 3.74 -17.52 -2.00
C ASN A 54 4.70 -17.59 -0.80
N HIS A 55 5.20 -16.46 -0.32
CA HIS A 55 6.22 -16.44 0.74
C HIS A 55 5.68 -16.91 2.10
N ASP A 56 6.38 -17.85 2.73
CA ASP A 56 6.02 -18.38 4.05
C ASP A 56 6.31 -17.38 5.18
N GLY A 57 5.56 -17.49 6.28
CA GLY A 57 5.76 -16.64 7.45
C GLY A 57 4.92 -15.36 7.44
N LYS A 58 5.07 -14.56 8.50
CA LYS A 58 4.24 -13.38 8.73
C LYS A 58 4.73 -12.22 7.86
N ILE A 59 3.80 -11.58 7.15
CA ILE A 59 4.09 -10.46 6.24
C ILE A 59 3.13 -9.32 6.56
N ILE A 60 3.63 -8.09 6.52
CA ILE A 60 2.83 -6.87 6.62
C ILE A 60 2.60 -6.37 5.20
N LEU A 61 1.36 -6.32 4.78
CA LEU A 61 0.97 -5.58 3.59
C LEU A 61 0.68 -4.15 3.98
N HIS A 62 1.35 -3.22 3.29
CA HIS A 62 1.13 -1.79 3.43
C HIS A 62 0.79 -1.24 2.05
N MET A 63 -0.46 -0.86 1.84
CA MET A 63 -0.93 -0.29 0.59
C MET A 63 -1.27 1.17 0.81
N ARG A 64 -0.88 2.00 -0.15
CA ARG A 64 -1.26 3.40 -0.20
C ARG A 64 -1.96 3.72 -1.50
N SER A 65 -3.12 4.33 -1.39
CA SER A 65 -3.82 4.94 -2.52
C SER A 65 -3.11 6.25 -2.90
N LEU A 66 -2.51 6.30 -4.09
CA LEU A 66 -1.89 7.53 -4.63
C LEU A 66 -2.94 8.45 -5.24
N LYS A 67 -3.97 7.87 -5.85
CA LYS A 67 -5.12 8.57 -6.42
C LYS A 67 -6.32 7.65 -6.35
N GLY A 68 -7.38 8.05 -5.66
CA GLY A 68 -8.58 7.20 -5.44
C GLY A 68 -8.63 6.57 -4.06
N ASP A 69 -9.47 5.55 -3.95
CA ASP A 69 -9.69 4.81 -2.71
C ASP A 69 -9.70 3.31 -3.03
N ALA A 70 -8.53 2.69 -2.87
CA ALA A 70 -8.37 1.26 -3.05
C ALA A 70 -8.60 0.57 -1.70
N ASP A 71 -9.48 -0.42 -1.72
CA ASP A 71 -9.72 -1.34 -0.62
C ASP A 71 -8.85 -2.58 -0.77
N LEU A 72 -8.45 -3.17 0.35
CA LEU A 72 -7.61 -4.34 0.39
C LEU A 72 -8.32 -5.53 1.03
N TYR A 73 -8.29 -6.67 0.36
CA TYR A 73 -8.87 -7.94 0.81
C TYR A 73 -7.87 -9.08 0.70
N VAL A 74 -7.80 -9.95 1.71
CA VAL A 74 -6.84 -11.06 1.79
C VAL A 74 -7.54 -12.37 2.17
N SER A 75 -7.16 -13.47 1.51
CA SER A 75 -7.70 -14.80 1.79
C SER A 75 -6.65 -15.90 1.58
N ASP A 76 -6.70 -16.93 2.41
CA ASP A 76 -5.97 -18.19 2.26
C ASP A 76 -6.84 -19.32 1.67
N LYS A 77 -8.14 -19.06 1.44
CA LYS A 77 -9.09 -20.04 0.87
C LYS A 77 -9.32 -19.85 -0.63
N THR A 78 -9.05 -18.65 -1.15
CA THR A 78 -9.22 -18.31 -2.56
C THR A 78 -8.12 -17.34 -3.01
N LEU A 79 -7.69 -17.49 -4.27
CA LEU A 79 -6.76 -16.57 -4.92
C LEU A 79 -7.44 -15.30 -5.46
N ARG A 80 -8.78 -15.25 -5.42
CA ARG A 80 -9.58 -14.11 -5.85
C ARG A 80 -10.54 -13.68 -4.74
N PRO A 81 -10.02 -13.12 -3.63
CA PRO A 81 -10.90 -12.55 -2.62
C PRO A 81 -11.69 -11.38 -3.20
N SER A 82 -12.82 -11.08 -2.57
CA SER A 82 -13.73 -10.00 -2.96
C SER A 82 -14.26 -9.30 -1.72
N PHE A 83 -15.12 -8.30 -1.91
CA PHE A 83 -15.77 -7.61 -0.79
C PHE A 83 -16.71 -8.52 0.01
N ASP A 84 -17.18 -9.63 -0.58
CA ASP A 84 -18.02 -10.62 0.10
C ASP A 84 -17.21 -11.81 0.64
N THR A 85 -16.02 -12.06 0.08
CA THR A 85 -15.24 -13.28 0.36
C THR A 85 -13.81 -12.93 0.71
N TYR A 86 -13.55 -12.74 1.99
CA TYR A 86 -12.23 -12.42 2.53
C TYR A 86 -12.05 -13.03 3.93
N LYS A 87 -10.79 -13.08 4.39
CA LYS A 87 -10.43 -13.44 5.77
C LYS A 87 -9.88 -12.26 6.54
N LEU A 88 -9.16 -11.36 5.86
CA LEU A 88 -8.69 -10.08 6.40
C LEU A 88 -8.99 -8.96 5.40
N GLN A 89 -9.18 -7.73 5.88
CA GLN A 89 -9.39 -6.57 5.04
C GLN A 89 -8.88 -5.28 5.69
N SER A 90 -8.64 -4.27 4.87
CA SER A 90 -8.51 -2.86 5.26
C SER A 90 -9.14 -2.01 4.16
N VAL A 91 -10.07 -1.13 4.55
CA VAL A 91 -10.98 -0.39 3.65
C VAL A 91 -11.02 1.09 4.03
N THR A 92 -9.84 1.70 4.13
CA THR A 92 -9.68 3.07 4.63
C THR A 92 -9.38 4.03 3.49
N CYS A 93 -9.85 5.27 3.60
CA CYS A 93 -9.56 6.31 2.62
C CYS A 93 -8.12 6.85 2.80
N GLY A 94 -7.11 6.06 2.46
CA GLY A 94 -5.70 6.47 2.54
C GLY A 94 -4.70 5.32 2.57
N GLN A 95 -4.23 5.00 3.77
CA GLN A 95 -3.21 3.99 4.02
C GLN A 95 -3.85 2.75 4.64
N ASP A 96 -3.76 1.64 3.92
CA ASP A 96 -4.30 0.35 4.34
C ASP A 96 -3.17 -0.58 4.77
N VAL A 97 -3.30 -1.14 5.97
CA VAL A 97 -2.32 -2.05 6.53
C VAL A 97 -3.00 -3.32 6.98
N VAL A 98 -2.55 -4.45 6.43
CA VAL A 98 -3.02 -5.78 6.83
C VAL A 98 -1.83 -6.65 7.17
N VAL A 99 -1.88 -7.27 8.35
CA VAL A 99 -0.86 -8.21 8.80
C VAL A 99 -1.33 -9.61 8.45
N VAL A 100 -0.65 -10.25 7.50
CA VAL A 100 -0.90 -11.64 7.10
C VAL A 100 -0.13 -12.58 8.04
N PRO A 101 -0.82 -13.39 8.86
CA PRO A 101 -0.19 -14.35 9.73
C PRO A 101 0.61 -15.43 8.98
N GLY A 102 1.56 -16.06 9.67
CA GLY A 102 2.41 -17.11 9.10
C GLY A 102 1.74 -18.49 8.98
N ASP A 103 0.61 -18.69 9.68
CA ASP A 103 -0.22 -19.90 9.66
C ASP A 103 -1.29 -19.88 8.55
N PHE A 104 -1.32 -18.82 7.72
CA PHE A 104 -2.20 -18.78 6.55
C PHE A 104 -1.79 -19.83 5.51
N GLY A 105 -2.77 -20.56 4.99
CA GLY A 105 -2.57 -21.47 3.87
C GLY A 105 -1.98 -20.74 2.67
N ARG A 106 -0.83 -21.20 2.18
CA ARG A 106 -0.17 -20.64 0.99
C ARG A 106 -0.58 -21.43 -0.26
N PRO A 107 -0.77 -20.77 -1.42
CA PRO A 107 -0.63 -19.34 -1.65
C PRO A 107 -1.77 -18.49 -1.08
N VAL A 108 -1.45 -17.28 -0.62
CA VAL A 108 -2.46 -16.31 -0.20
C VAL A 108 -2.88 -15.44 -1.38
N GLY A 109 -4.19 -15.36 -1.59
CA GLY A 109 -4.83 -14.43 -2.50
C GLY A 109 -4.98 -13.07 -1.87
N ILE A 110 -4.59 -12.04 -2.60
CA ILE A 110 -4.75 -10.65 -2.23
C ILE A 110 -5.50 -9.97 -3.37
N ALA A 111 -6.55 -9.24 -3.05
CA ALA A 111 -7.33 -8.47 -4.00
C ALA A 111 -7.36 -7.02 -3.55
N GLU A 112 -6.97 -6.15 -4.46
CA GLU A 112 -7.10 -4.71 -4.32
C GLU A 112 -8.31 -4.30 -5.14
N ARG A 113 -9.34 -3.78 -4.50
CA ARG A 113 -10.55 -3.33 -5.18
C ARG A 113 -10.56 -1.82 -5.23
N MET A 114 -10.92 -1.25 -6.36
CA MET A 114 -11.18 0.18 -6.41
C MET A 114 -12.64 0.49 -6.10
N MET A 115 -12.90 1.23 -5.02
CA MET A 115 -14.24 1.75 -4.73
C MET A 115 -14.47 3.08 -5.46
N LEU A 116 -15.69 3.26 -5.98
CA LEU A 116 -16.15 4.56 -6.47
C LEU A 116 -16.45 5.46 -5.27
N ILE A 117 -15.58 6.44 -5.03
CA ILE A 117 -15.92 7.60 -4.21
C ILE A 117 -16.78 8.56 -5.06
N TYR A 118 -18.04 8.73 -4.66
CA TYR A 118 -19.06 9.58 -5.32
C TYR A 118 -18.60 11.03 -5.61
N LEU A 119 -17.51 11.48 -4.99
CA LEU A 119 -16.98 12.85 -5.09
C LEU A 119 -15.79 13.00 -6.05
N SER A 120 -15.39 11.96 -6.80
CA SER A 120 -14.17 12.02 -7.64
C SER A 120 -14.39 11.44 -9.05
N PRO A 121 -14.34 12.25 -10.13
CA PRO A 121 -14.62 11.81 -11.50
C PRO A 121 -13.44 11.04 -12.13
N VAL A 122 -12.65 10.32 -11.33
CA VAL A 122 -11.42 9.72 -11.82
C VAL A 122 -11.69 8.27 -12.23
N SER A 123 -11.59 8.01 -13.53
CA SER A 123 -11.78 6.72 -14.17
C SER A 123 -10.66 5.70 -13.91
N GLN A 124 -9.45 6.17 -13.60
CA GLN A 124 -8.28 5.33 -13.33
C GLN A 124 -7.55 5.79 -12.06
N LYS A 125 -7.34 4.87 -11.14
CA LYS A 125 -6.87 5.15 -9.79
C LYS A 125 -5.56 4.40 -9.55
N HIS A 126 -4.59 5.09 -8.95
CA HIS A 126 -3.19 4.66 -8.84
C HIS A 126 -2.94 4.23 -7.40
N PHE A 127 -2.23 3.12 -7.21
CA PHE A 127 -1.87 2.62 -5.89
C PHE A 127 -0.39 2.22 -5.84
N LYS A 128 0.17 2.22 -4.63
CA LYS A 128 1.52 1.75 -4.31
C LYS A 128 1.40 0.76 -3.16
N ALA A 129 1.66 -0.51 -3.41
CA ALA A 129 1.66 -1.58 -2.42
C ALA A 129 3.09 -1.98 -2.04
N LYS A 130 3.40 -1.92 -0.76
CA LYS A 130 4.66 -2.36 -0.15
C LYS A 130 4.41 -3.64 0.63
N PHE A 131 5.18 -4.67 0.31
CA PHE A 131 5.24 -5.93 1.06
C PHE A 131 6.43 -5.84 2.01
N ILE A 132 6.12 -5.84 3.29
CA ILE A 132 7.08 -5.53 4.34
C ILE A 132 7.17 -6.73 5.27
N LEU A 133 8.38 -7.02 5.71
CA LEU A 133 8.63 -7.99 6.75
C LEU A 133 9.19 -7.27 7.97
N ASP A 134 8.57 -7.48 9.12
CA ASP A 134 9.04 -6.89 10.37
C ASP A 134 10.28 -7.66 10.85
N HIS A 135 11.39 -6.98 11.03
CA HIS A 135 12.67 -7.49 11.51
C HIS A 135 12.55 -8.14 12.89
N ARG A 136 11.58 -7.74 13.73
CA ARG A 136 11.29 -8.45 14.99
C ARG A 136 10.86 -9.89 14.74
N MET A 137 10.30 -10.18 13.56
CA MET A 137 9.94 -11.53 13.11
C MET A 137 11.12 -12.29 12.49
N LEU A 138 12.25 -11.61 12.25
CA LEU A 138 13.50 -12.21 11.75
C LEU A 138 14.48 -12.59 12.85
N LEU A 139 14.23 -12.17 14.10
CA LEU A 139 15.02 -12.56 15.27
C LEU A 139 14.98 -14.09 15.43
N GLY A 140 15.96 -14.78 14.83
CA GLY A 140 16.11 -16.23 14.85
C GLY A 140 16.24 -16.94 13.50
N LYS A 141 16.22 -16.24 12.34
CA LYS A 141 16.40 -16.88 11.02
C LYS A 141 17.57 -16.26 10.22
N PRO A 142 18.48 -17.06 9.63
CA PRO A 142 19.62 -16.54 8.89
C PRO A 142 19.26 -16.17 7.44
N GLY A 143 19.83 -15.07 6.94
CA GLY A 143 20.00 -14.77 5.51
C GLY A 143 18.82 -14.09 4.81
N ILE A 144 18.86 -12.75 4.71
CA ILE A 144 17.88 -11.91 3.99
C ILE A 144 18.25 -11.71 2.50
N GLY A 145 19.34 -12.34 2.04
CA GLY A 145 20.04 -11.99 0.80
C GLY A 145 19.22 -12.02 -0.49
N ASP A 146 18.28 -12.95 -0.67
CA ASP A 146 17.53 -13.11 -1.93
C ASP A 146 16.15 -13.75 -1.68
N LEU A 147 15.29 -13.08 -0.91
CA LEU A 147 13.96 -13.61 -0.63
C LEU A 147 13.03 -13.41 -1.85
N ASN A 148 12.98 -14.40 -2.74
CA ASN A 148 11.99 -14.41 -3.80
C ASN A 148 10.61 -14.66 -3.21
N ILE A 149 9.85 -13.57 -3.10
CA ILE A 149 8.54 -13.48 -2.43
C ILE A 149 7.44 -14.17 -3.26
N GLY A 150 7.78 -14.56 -4.49
CA GLY A 150 6.88 -15.23 -5.43
C GLY A 150 5.64 -14.41 -5.75
N LEU A 151 5.73 -13.08 -5.68
CA LEU A 151 4.64 -12.17 -6.01
C LEU A 151 4.41 -12.17 -7.52
N LYS A 152 3.20 -12.54 -7.93
CA LYS A 152 2.78 -12.50 -9.33
C LYS A 152 1.44 -11.76 -9.41
N LEU A 153 1.40 -10.74 -10.27
CA LEU A 153 0.16 -10.12 -10.74
C LEU A 153 -0.54 -11.13 -11.66
N THR A 154 -1.82 -11.40 -11.41
CA THR A 154 -2.64 -12.37 -12.15
C THR A 154 -3.98 -11.79 -12.56
#